data_AF-A0A1D2RBJ8-F1
#
_entry.id   AF-A0A1D2RBJ8-F1
#
_cell.length_a   1.000
_cell.length_b   1.000
_cell.length_c   1.000
_cell.angle_alpha   90.00
_cell.angle_beta   90.00
_cell.angle_gamma   90.00
#
_symmetry.space_group_name_H-M   'P 1'
#
loop_
_entity.id
_entity.type
_entity.pdbx_description
1 polymer ?
#
loop_
_entity_poly.entity_id
_entity_poly.type
_entity_poly.pdbx_seq_one_letter_code
_entity_poly.pdbx_strand_id
1 'polypeptide(L)'
;MFETINDIKPEKNDSRMLGALAYAGAIIIGVFAPLLIYLLAKDDKFARFHGLQMLLTEIILLTVCMVVFMVGWIAWMLMFFMFPIGASTMPGDGAVFGLLFFVIFIIFFLIMIIFMLAGFLWLLLKIYLAYLAYQGKAFRLPFVTKFVLKNI
;
A
#
# COMPACT_ATOMS: atom_id res chain seq x y z
N MET A 1 -7.32 10.53 -14.02
CA MET A 1 -6.11 11.38 -14.12
C MET A 1 -6.00 12.17 -12.83
N PHE A 2 -4.83 12.25 -12.20
CA PHE A 2 -4.68 13.05 -10.97
C PHE A 2 -4.77 14.55 -11.27
N GLU A 3 -5.41 15.30 -10.39
CA GLU A 3 -5.41 16.77 -10.44
C GLU A 3 -4.00 17.29 -10.17
N THR A 4 -3.49 18.13 -11.05
CA THR A 4 -2.20 18.81 -10.87
C THR A 4 -2.34 19.99 -9.92
N ILE A 5 -1.35 20.18 -9.06
CA ILE A 5 -1.30 21.29 -8.10
C ILE A 5 -0.31 22.31 -8.66
N ASN A 6 -0.80 23.48 -9.05
CA ASN A 6 0.02 24.48 -9.73
C ASN A 6 0.91 25.26 -8.76
N ASP A 7 0.59 25.25 -7.48
CA ASP A 7 1.19 26.07 -6.43
C ASP A 7 2.52 25.47 -5.93
N ILE A 8 2.75 24.17 -6.20
CA ILE A 8 3.95 23.44 -5.80
C ILE A 8 4.77 23.14 -7.06
N LYS A 9 5.86 23.87 -7.24
CA LYS A 9 6.75 23.76 -8.41
C LYS A 9 8.19 23.48 -7.97
N PRO A 10 8.98 22.78 -8.79
CA PRO A 10 10.39 22.57 -8.50
C PRO A 10 11.15 23.90 -8.58
N GLU A 11 11.82 24.28 -7.50
CA GLU A 11 12.59 25.52 -7.40
C GLU A 11 14.10 25.28 -7.57
N LYS A 12 14.58 24.07 -7.27
CA LYS A 12 15.99 23.68 -7.35
C LYS A 12 16.21 22.68 -8.48
N ASN A 13 17.48 22.57 -8.92
CA ASN A 13 17.87 21.67 -10.02
C ASN A 13 17.58 20.20 -9.70
N ASP A 14 17.68 19.81 -8.43
CA ASP A 14 17.49 18.44 -7.95
C ASP A 14 16.06 18.15 -7.44
N SER A 15 15.19 19.16 -7.32
CA SER A 15 13.81 19.01 -6.80
C SER A 15 13.05 17.88 -7.48
N ARG A 16 13.15 17.81 -8.82
CA ARG A 16 12.47 16.79 -9.63
C ARG A 16 12.96 15.38 -9.31
N MET A 17 14.28 15.24 -9.14
CA MET A 17 14.91 13.96 -8.83
C MET A 17 14.57 13.52 -7.41
N LEU A 18 14.66 14.42 -6.43
CA LEU A 18 14.28 14.13 -5.04
C LEU A 18 12.79 13.76 -4.92
N GLY A 19 11.90 14.47 -5.61
CA GLY A 19 10.48 14.14 -5.67
C GLY A 19 10.23 12.75 -6.27
N ALA A 20 10.91 12.40 -7.38
CA ALA A 20 10.82 11.07 -7.96
C ALA A 20 11.36 9.97 -7.04
N LEU A 21 12.49 10.23 -6.37
CA LEU A 21 13.11 9.31 -5.42
C LEU A 21 12.22 9.03 -4.21
N ALA A 22 11.35 9.95 -3.79
CA ALA A 22 10.38 9.68 -2.73
C ALA A 22 9.48 8.48 -3.07
N TYR A 23 9.05 8.33 -4.33
CA TYR A 23 8.21 7.22 -4.79
C TYR A 23 9.01 6.00 -5.20
N ALA A 24 10.06 6.18 -6.01
CA ALA A 24 10.87 5.07 -6.51
C ALA A 24 11.68 4.42 -5.38
N GLY A 25 12.25 5.24 -4.48
CA GLY A 25 12.95 4.74 -3.30
C GLY A 25 12.03 3.96 -2.36
N ALA A 26 10.74 4.31 -2.28
CA ALA A 26 9.76 3.57 -1.49
C ALA A 26 9.50 2.15 -2.00
N ILE A 27 9.92 1.81 -3.22
CA ILE A 27 9.91 0.44 -3.73
C ILE A 27 11.02 -0.39 -3.06
N ILE A 28 12.19 0.22 -2.87
CA ILE A 28 13.40 -0.47 -2.44
C ILE A 28 13.48 -0.56 -0.91
N ILE A 29 13.25 0.57 -0.22
CA ILE A 29 13.41 0.68 1.24
C ILE A 29 12.13 1.11 1.97
N GLY A 30 10.98 0.99 1.31
CA GLY A 30 9.67 1.26 1.92
C GLY A 30 9.53 2.68 2.46
N VAL A 31 8.95 2.81 3.66
CA VAL A 31 8.67 4.11 4.32
C VAL A 31 9.92 4.97 4.57
N PHE A 32 11.12 4.37 4.58
CA PHE A 32 12.35 5.11 4.90
C PHE A 32 12.78 6.07 3.79
N ALA A 33 12.61 5.71 2.52
CA ALA A 33 12.94 6.62 1.41
C ALA A 33 12.15 7.95 1.47
N PRO A 34 10.81 7.96 1.48
CA PRO A 34 10.06 9.20 1.52
C PRO A 34 10.25 9.96 2.85
N LEU A 35 10.51 9.26 3.96
CA LEU A 35 10.91 9.88 5.23
C LEU A 35 12.25 10.64 5.09
N LEU A 36 13.27 10.02 4.52
CA LEU A 36 14.58 10.64 4.30
C LEU A 36 14.44 11.87 3.40
N ILE A 37 13.71 11.76 2.29
CA ILE A 37 13.47 12.90 1.40
C ILE A 37 12.75 14.04 2.16
N TYR A 38 11.71 13.72 2.94
CA TYR A 38 10.98 14.73 3.73
C TYR A 38 11.87 15.46 4.75
N LEU A 39 12.77 14.73 5.43
CA LEU A 39 13.65 15.28 6.46
C LEU A 39 14.85 16.06 5.90
N LEU A 40 15.36 15.67 4.73
CA LEU A 40 16.52 16.27 4.09
C LEU A 40 16.16 17.49 3.23
N ALA A 41 15.00 17.49 2.56
CA ALA A 41 14.58 18.54 1.64
C ALA A 41 13.91 19.74 2.34
N LYS A 42 14.48 20.22 3.47
CA LYS A 42 13.86 21.25 4.34
C LYS A 42 13.49 22.53 3.60
N ASP A 43 14.35 22.97 2.69
CA ASP A 43 14.20 24.22 1.94
C ASP A 43 13.70 23.99 0.51
N ASP A 44 13.12 22.82 0.21
CA ASP A 44 12.54 22.50 -1.09
C ASP A 44 11.12 21.99 -0.92
N LYS A 45 10.16 22.89 -1.10
CA LYS A 45 8.73 22.59 -0.96
C LYS A 45 8.27 21.48 -1.90
N PHE A 46 8.84 21.38 -3.11
CA PHE A 46 8.44 20.35 -4.08
C PHE A 46 8.89 18.96 -3.63
N ALA A 47 10.17 18.80 -3.30
CA ALA A 47 10.70 17.53 -2.82
C ALA A 47 10.07 17.11 -1.48
N ARG A 48 9.89 18.06 -0.56
CA ARG A 48 9.25 17.83 0.73
C ARG A 48 7.77 17.46 0.59
N PHE A 49 7.07 17.98 -0.43
CA PHE A 49 5.67 17.64 -0.73
C PHE A 49 5.55 16.17 -1.11
N HIS A 50 6.35 15.73 -2.08
CA HIS A 50 6.35 14.35 -2.54
C HIS A 50 6.85 13.37 -1.47
N GLY A 51 7.85 13.77 -0.68
CA GLY A 51 8.32 13.03 0.50
C GLY A 51 7.21 12.78 1.51
N LEU A 52 6.54 13.84 2.00
CA LEU A 52 5.47 13.70 2.99
C LEU A 52 4.26 12.95 2.43
N GLN A 53 3.88 13.25 1.19
CA GLN A 53 2.74 12.62 0.53
C GLN A 53 2.95 11.11 0.41
N MET A 54 4.12 10.67 -0.04
CA MET A 54 4.41 9.25 -0.19
C MET A 54 4.57 8.57 1.18
N LEU A 55 5.21 9.23 2.15
CA LEU A 55 5.37 8.72 3.50
C LEU A 55 4.02 8.38 4.15
N LEU A 56 3.09 9.33 4.15
CA LEU A 56 1.77 9.12 4.75
C LEU A 56 0.98 8.05 4.01
N THR A 57 1.08 8.02 2.68
CA THR A 57 0.41 7.01 1.87
C THR A 57 0.91 5.60 2.20
N GLU A 58 2.23 5.41 2.33
CA GLU A 58 2.81 4.13 2.71
C GLU A 58 2.46 3.72 4.14
N ILE A 59 2.47 4.65 5.10
CA ILE A 59 2.08 4.34 6.49
C ILE A 59 0.62 3.87 6.56
N ILE A 60 -0.29 4.57 5.88
CA ILE A 60 -1.71 4.20 5.84
C ILE A 60 -1.88 2.83 5.18
N LEU A 61 -1.28 2.63 4.01
CA LEU A 61 -1.41 1.37 3.28
C LEU A 61 -0.79 0.20 4.05
N LEU A 62 0.40 0.39 4.63
CA LEU A 62 1.06 -0.62 5.45
C LEU A 62 0.18 -1.04 6.62
N THR A 63 -0.43 -0.07 7.31
CA THR A 63 -1.33 -0.33 8.45
C THR A 63 -2.56 -1.13 8.00
N VAL A 64 -3.21 -0.72 6.91
CA VAL A 64 -4.38 -1.43 6.36
C VAL A 64 -4.02 -2.85 5.94
N CYS A 65 -2.91 -3.01 5.20
CA CYS A 65 -2.41 -4.31 4.76
C CYS A 65 -2.08 -5.24 5.93
N MET A 66 -1.43 -4.72 6.98
CA MET A 66 -1.13 -5.50 8.19
C MET A 66 -2.41 -5.99 8.87
N VAL A 67 -3.41 -5.12 9.04
CA VAL A 67 -4.69 -5.48 9.66
C VAL A 67 -5.42 -6.55 8.84
N VAL A 68 -5.55 -6.35 7.53
CA VAL A 68 -6.22 -7.31 6.63
C VAL A 68 -5.50 -8.65 6.63
N PHE A 69 -4.17 -8.65 6.56
CA PHE A 69 -3.36 -9.86 6.61
C PHE A 69 -3.51 -10.60 7.94
N MET A 70 -3.46 -9.90 9.08
CA MET A 70 -3.65 -10.50 10.40
C MET A 70 -5.03 -11.12 10.56
N VAL A 71 -6.09 -10.43 10.13
CA VAL A 71 -7.47 -10.96 10.17
C VAL A 71 -7.59 -12.21 9.29
N GLY A 72 -7.07 -12.16 8.07
CA GLY A 72 -7.07 -13.31 7.17
C GLY A 72 -6.28 -14.50 7.72
N TRP A 73 -5.12 -14.25 8.33
CA TRP A 73 -4.27 -15.27 8.93
C TRP A 73 -4.93 -15.93 10.15
N ILE A 74 -5.52 -15.14 11.05
CA ILE A 74 -6.28 -15.66 12.21
C ILE A 74 -7.47 -16.49 11.74
N ALA A 75 -8.26 -16.00 10.78
CA ALA A 75 -9.39 -16.75 10.23
C ALA A 75 -8.93 -18.08 9.63
N TRP A 76 -7.80 -18.09 8.91
CA TRP A 76 -7.22 -19.30 8.35
C TRP A 76 -6.76 -20.28 9.43
N MET A 77 -6.11 -19.80 10.48
CA MET A 77 -5.70 -20.61 11.64
C MET A 77 -6.89 -21.25 12.34
N LEU A 78 -7.93 -20.46 12.65
CA LEU A 78 -9.15 -20.98 13.30
C LEU A 78 -9.78 -22.08 12.44
N MET A 79 -9.91 -21.86 11.13
CA MET A 79 -10.44 -22.86 10.22
C MET A 79 -9.59 -24.13 10.18
N PHE A 80 -8.27 -23.99 10.08
CA PHE A 80 -7.35 -25.12 10.00
C PHE A 80 -7.38 -26.00 11.26
N PHE A 81 -7.44 -25.38 12.45
CA PHE A 81 -7.45 -26.12 13.72
C PHE A 81 -8.84 -26.62 14.13
N MET A 82 -9.92 -25.92 13.79
CA MET A 82 -11.28 -26.35 14.12
C MET A 82 -11.79 -27.45 13.18
N PHE A 83 -11.25 -27.55 11.97
CA PHE A 83 -11.70 -28.54 10.99
C PHE A 83 -11.57 -30.00 11.45
N PRO A 84 -10.42 -30.47 11.99
CA PRO A 84 -10.29 -31.84 12.51
C PRO A 84 -11.23 -32.15 13.68
N ILE A 85 -11.55 -31.15 14.51
CA ILE A 85 -12.48 -31.28 15.64
C ILE A 85 -13.92 -31.44 15.14
N GLY A 86 -14.34 -30.61 14.18
CA GLY A 86 -15.66 -30.73 13.54
C GLY A 86 -15.83 -32.08 12.83
N ALA A 87 -14.80 -32.52 12.09
CA ALA A 87 -14.84 -33.79 11.35
C ALA A 87 -14.88 -35.04 12.26
N SER A 88 -14.32 -34.98 13.47
CA SER A 88 -14.27 -36.12 14.40
C SER A 88 -15.50 -36.24 15.31
N THR A 89 -16.28 -35.17 15.48
CA THR A 89 -17.42 -35.11 16.41
C THR A 89 -18.78 -35.43 15.77
N MET A 90 -18.86 -35.51 14.44
CA MET A 90 -20.11 -35.76 13.69
C MET A 90 -20.04 -37.05 12.85
N PRO A 91 -20.52 -38.20 13.38
CA PRO A 91 -20.52 -39.46 12.63
C PRO A 91 -21.54 -39.42 11.48
N GLY A 92 -21.07 -39.56 10.24
CA GLY A 92 -21.92 -39.67 9.03
C GLY A 92 -21.80 -38.52 8.02
N ASP A 93 -21.33 -37.35 8.44
CA ASP A 93 -21.37 -36.11 7.62
C ASP A 93 -20.00 -35.63 7.10
N GLY A 94 -18.94 -36.44 7.25
CA GLY A 94 -17.56 -36.03 6.93
C GLY A 94 -17.34 -35.53 5.50
N ALA A 95 -18.10 -36.04 4.52
CA ALA A 95 -18.03 -35.59 3.13
C ALA A 95 -18.52 -34.14 2.95
N VAL A 96 -19.59 -33.74 3.64
CA VAL A 96 -20.15 -32.37 3.57
C VAL A 96 -19.18 -31.38 4.20
N PHE A 97 -18.61 -31.72 5.37
CA PHE A 97 -17.59 -30.89 6.01
C PHE A 97 -16.33 -30.74 5.14
N GLY A 98 -15.85 -31.82 4.54
CA GLY A 98 -14.71 -31.78 3.62
C GLY A 98 -14.96 -30.87 2.43
N LEU A 99 -16.15 -30.92 1.83
CA LEU A 99 -16.53 -30.04 0.72
C LEU A 99 -16.60 -28.57 1.14
N LEU A 100 -17.23 -28.26 2.27
CA LEU A 100 -17.31 -26.88 2.79
C LEU A 100 -15.92 -26.31 3.06
N PHE A 101 -15.04 -27.09 3.69
CA PHE A 101 -13.65 -26.69 3.93
C PHE A 101 -12.91 -26.43 2.63
N PHE A 102 -13.04 -27.31 1.64
CA PHE A 102 -12.42 -27.14 0.34
C PHE A 102 -12.91 -25.88 -0.39
N VAL A 103 -14.21 -25.58 -0.34
CA VAL A 103 -14.77 -24.36 -0.93
C VAL A 103 -14.23 -23.11 -0.23
N ILE A 104 -14.21 -23.09 1.10
CA ILE A 104 -13.66 -21.96 1.87
C ILE A 104 -12.16 -21.78 1.58
N PHE A 105 -11.41 -22.88 1.46
CA PHE A 105 -10.00 -22.87 1.09
C PHE A 105 -9.78 -22.23 -0.28
N ILE A 106 -10.58 -22.59 -1.29
CA ILE A 106 -10.53 -21.95 -2.61
C ILE A 106 -10.83 -20.45 -2.51
N ILE A 107 -11.89 -20.07 -1.80
CA ILE A 107 -12.26 -18.65 -1.63
C ILE A 107 -11.11 -17.86 -0.98
N PHE A 108 -10.48 -18.42 0.06
CA PHE A 108 -9.33 -17.81 0.72
C PHE A 108 -8.16 -17.59 -0.26
N PHE A 109 -7.82 -18.60 -1.06
CA PHE A 109 -6.77 -18.50 -2.07
C PHE A 109 -7.11 -17.46 -3.16
N LEU A 110 -8.36 -17.38 -3.60
CA LEU A 110 -8.80 -16.36 -4.56
C LEU A 110 -8.65 -14.95 -3.98
N ILE A 111 -8.99 -14.74 -2.70
CA ILE A 111 -8.78 -13.45 -2.01
C ILE A 111 -7.30 -13.11 -1.95
N MET A 112 -6.43 -14.07 -1.64
CA MET A 112 -4.97 -13.87 -1.63
C MET A 112 -4.42 -13.49 -3.01
N ILE A 113 -4.92 -14.11 -4.08
CA ILE A 113 -4.54 -13.75 -5.46
C ILE A 113 -4.96 -12.31 -5.77
N ILE A 114 -6.19 -11.91 -5.43
CA ILE A 114 -6.67 -10.53 -5.62
C ILE A 114 -5.79 -9.55 -4.85
N PHE A 115 -5.43 -9.88 -3.61
CA PHE A 115 -4.54 -9.05 -2.79
C PHE A 115 -3.14 -8.90 -3.42
N MET A 116 -2.58 -9.98 -3.96
CA MET A 116 -1.30 -9.96 -4.67
C MET A 116 -1.36 -9.07 -5.93
N LEU A 117 -2.45 -9.18 -6.71
CA LEU A 117 -2.68 -8.32 -7.87
C LEU A 117 -2.81 -6.85 -7.48
N ALA A 118 -3.50 -6.54 -6.38
CA ALA A 118 -3.58 -5.19 -5.84
C ALA A 118 -2.19 -4.65 -5.44
N GLY A 119 -1.35 -5.47 -4.81
CA GLY A 119 0.04 -5.12 -4.50
C GLY A 119 0.88 -4.85 -5.75
N PHE A 120 0.69 -5.62 -6.82
CA PHE A 120 1.36 -5.38 -8.09
C PHE A 120 0.89 -4.09 -8.77
N LEU A 121 -0.42 -3.81 -8.78
CA LEU A 121 -0.96 -2.54 -9.27
C LEU A 121 -0.43 -1.35 -8.45
N TRP A 122 -0.27 -1.52 -7.13
CA TRP A 122 0.33 -0.52 -6.27
C TRP A 122 1.78 -0.21 -6.67
N LEU A 123 2.58 -1.24 -6.97
CA LEU A 123 3.94 -1.07 -7.47
C LEU A 123 3.97 -0.24 -8.77
N LEU A 124 3.14 -0.59 -9.75
CA LEU A 124 3.06 0.15 -11.02
C LEU A 124 2.63 1.60 -10.79
N LEU A 125 1.71 1.83 -9.84
CA LEU A 125 1.31 3.18 -9.46
C LEU A 125 2.50 3.97 -8.90
N LYS A 126 3.32 3.41 -8.00
CA LYS A 126 4.52 4.10 -7.48
C LYS A 126 5.46 4.53 -8.60
N ILE A 127 5.69 3.67 -9.59
CA ILE A 127 6.54 3.97 -10.74
C ILE A 127 5.93 5.12 -11.56
N TYR A 128 4.63 5.09 -11.80
CA TYR A 128 3.92 6.17 -12.50
C TYR A 128 3.98 7.51 -11.72
N LEU A 129 3.82 7.47 -10.41
CA LEU A 129 3.94 8.66 -9.55
C LEU A 129 5.37 9.21 -9.54
N ALA A 130 6.37 8.34 -9.49
CA ALA A 130 7.78 8.72 -9.61
C ALA A 130 8.04 9.45 -10.94
N TYR A 131 7.49 8.93 -12.04
CA TYR A 131 7.58 9.55 -13.36
C TYR A 131 6.93 10.95 -13.40
N LEU A 132 5.73 11.10 -12.82
CA LEU A 132 5.06 12.42 -12.76
C LEU A 132 5.87 13.43 -11.92
N ALA A 133 6.39 13.01 -10.78
CA ALA A 133 7.25 13.86 -9.94
C ALA A 133 8.55 14.24 -10.68
N TYR A 134 9.13 13.32 -11.45
CA TYR A 134 10.30 13.60 -12.30
C TYR A 134 10.00 14.63 -13.40
N GLN A 135 8.77 14.64 -13.95
CA GLN A 135 8.32 15.71 -14.85
C GLN A 135 8.11 17.07 -14.16
N GLY A 136 8.29 17.15 -12.84
CA GLY A 136 8.07 18.37 -12.07
C GLY A 136 6.59 18.67 -11.81
N LYS A 137 5.72 17.67 -11.90
CA LYS A 137 4.28 17.83 -11.65
C LYS A 137 3.96 17.41 -10.22
N ALA A 138 3.48 18.34 -9.42
CA ALA A 138 2.80 18.02 -8.17
C ALA A 138 1.37 17.56 -8.47
N PHE A 139 0.90 16.52 -7.79
CA PHE A 139 -0.41 15.92 -8.05
C PHE A 139 -1.13 15.52 -6.76
N ARG A 140 -2.46 15.46 -6.85
CA ARG A 140 -3.33 15.16 -5.74
C ARG A 140 -3.61 13.67 -5.62
N LEU A 141 -3.15 13.05 -4.53
CA LEU A 141 -3.60 11.74 -4.09
C LEU A 141 -4.84 11.88 -3.19
N PRO A 142 -5.82 10.98 -3.33
CA PRO A 142 -7.01 10.99 -2.49
C PRO A 142 -6.62 10.80 -1.02
N PHE A 143 -7.38 11.44 -0.12
CA PHE A 143 -7.22 11.43 1.34
C PHE A 143 -5.95 12.09 1.90
N VAL A 144 -4.79 11.92 1.28
CA VAL A 144 -3.49 12.33 1.85
C VAL A 144 -3.12 13.77 1.50
N THR A 145 -3.34 14.22 0.26
CA THR A 145 -2.82 15.51 -0.21
C THR A 145 -3.35 16.71 0.56
N LYS A 146 -4.61 16.70 0.99
CA LYS A 146 -5.17 17.81 1.79
C LYS A 146 -4.41 18.02 3.10
N PHE A 147 -3.99 16.93 3.75
CA PHE A 147 -3.18 16.98 4.96
C PHE A 147 -1.77 17.47 4.65
N VAL A 148 -1.16 16.97 3.57
CA VAL A 148 0.20 17.38 3.15
C VAL A 148 0.28 18.89 2.91
N LEU A 149 -0.66 19.44 2.13
CA LEU A 149 -0.69 20.88 1.82
C LEU A 149 -0.82 21.77 3.07
N LYS A 150 -1.45 21.28 4.13
CA LYS A 150 -1.58 22.02 5.39
C LYS A 150 -0.30 22.03 6.23
N ASN A 151 0.60 21.06 6.03
CA ASN A 151 1.75 20.80 6.90
C ASN A 151 3.11 21.01 6.20
N ILE A 152 3.12 21.68 5.05
CA ILE A 152 4.32 21.92 4.27
C ILE A 152 4.73 23.38 4.20
#